data_AF-A0A6N9UZF5-F1
#
_entry.id   AF-A0A6N9UZF5-F1
#
_cell.length_a   1.000
_cell.length_b   1.000
_cell.length_c   1.000
_cell.angle_alpha   90.00
_cell.angle_beta   90.00
_cell.angle_gamma   90.00
#
_symmetry.space_group_name_H-M   'P 1'
#
loop_
_entity.id
_entity.type
_entity.pdbx_description
1 polymer ?
#
loop_
_entity_poly.entity_id
_entity_poly.type
_entity_poly.pdbx_seq_one_letter_code
_entity_poly.pdbx_strand_id
1 'polypeptide(L)'
;MARKDKGTALAMADDVKAALEAQQQRGQISPEQLLPVLEDIAVPWRVEVRNRTTGASGTASAEGSVFGVYVGESACVSGAVSSSRTWVEVNGHYPETGCVEPTAAH
;
A
#
# COMPACT_ATOMS: atom_id res chain seq x y z
N MET A 1 -3.88 -9.86 -14.77
CA MET A 1 -4.57 -8.56 -14.59
C MET A 1 -5.34 -8.18 -15.84
N ALA A 2 -6.63 -7.90 -15.73
CA ALA A 2 -7.44 -7.37 -16.83
C ALA A 2 -7.06 -5.92 -17.17
N ARG A 3 -7.17 -5.50 -18.45
CA ARG A 3 -6.84 -4.12 -18.87
C ARG A 3 -7.66 -3.05 -18.14
N LYS A 4 -8.94 -3.33 -17.87
CA LYS A 4 -9.84 -2.40 -17.16
C LYS A 4 -9.38 -2.20 -15.72
N ASP A 5 -9.12 -3.29 -15.01
CA ASP A 5 -8.61 -3.27 -13.63
C ASP A 5 -7.25 -2.56 -13.55
N LYS A 6 -6.38 -2.77 -14.55
CA LYS A 6 -5.10 -2.05 -14.64
C LYS A 6 -5.28 -0.53 -14.73
N GLY A 7 -6.21 -0.07 -15.55
CA GLY A 7 -6.48 1.36 -15.71
C GLY A 7 -6.98 1.99 -14.40
N THR A 8 -7.93 1.33 -13.73
CA THR A 8 -8.43 1.76 -12.42
C THR A 8 -7.33 1.77 -11.36
N ALA A 9 -6.50 0.72 -11.32
CA ALA A 9 -5.41 0.61 -10.35
C ALA A 9 -4.34 1.68 -10.56
N LEU A 10 -4.03 2.05 -11.81
CA LEU A 10 -3.11 3.15 -12.11
C LEU A 10 -3.64 4.50 -11.63
N ALA A 11 -4.89 4.83 -11.95
CA ALA A 11 -5.50 6.09 -11.48
C ALA A 11 -5.51 6.17 -9.94
N MET A 12 -5.90 5.07 -9.29
CA MET A 12 -5.88 4.98 -7.83
C MET A 12 -4.46 5.09 -7.25
N ALA A 13 -3.45 4.51 -7.90
CA ALA A 13 -2.08 4.58 -7.43
C ALA A 13 -1.55 6.02 -7.39
N ASP A 14 -1.92 6.86 -8.36
CA ASP A 14 -1.59 8.29 -8.35
C ASP A 14 -2.28 9.01 -7.18
N ASP A 15 -3.58 8.78 -6.95
CA ASP A 15 -4.33 9.38 -5.84
C ASP A 15 -3.77 8.95 -4.47
N VAL A 16 -3.49 7.65 -4.32
CA VAL A 16 -2.87 7.07 -3.12
C VAL A 16 -1.49 7.67 -2.90
N LYS A 17 -0.65 7.79 -3.94
CA LYS A 17 0.69 8.36 -3.82
C LYS A 17 0.62 9.80 -3.29
N ALA A 18 -0.26 10.63 -3.87
CA ALA A 18 -0.44 12.01 -3.42
C ALA A 18 -0.88 12.08 -1.94
N ALA A 19 -1.80 11.20 -1.53
CA ALA A 19 -2.25 11.13 -0.14
C ALA A 19 -1.14 10.69 0.82
N LEU A 20 -0.34 9.69 0.45
CA LEU A 20 0.79 9.23 1.26
C LEU A 20 1.86 10.32 1.43
N GLU A 21 2.19 11.05 0.37
CA GLU A 21 3.14 12.17 0.44
C GLU A 21 2.62 13.28 1.37
N ALA A 22 1.33 13.59 1.34
CA ALA A 22 0.71 14.54 2.27
C ALA A 22 0.75 14.03 3.72
N GLN A 23 0.49 12.74 3.96
CA GLN A 23 0.58 12.14 5.30
C GLN A 23 2.03 12.10 5.80
N GLN A 24 2.99 11.80 4.92
CA GLN A 24 4.43 11.83 5.22
C GLN A 24 4.87 13.22 5.68
N GLN A 25 4.46 14.28 4.98
CA GLN A 25 4.76 15.66 5.37
C GLN A 25 4.18 16.05 6.74
N ARG A 26 3.06 15.43 7.13
CA ARG A 26 2.41 15.62 8.43
C ARG A 26 2.98 14.73 9.54
N GLY A 27 3.93 13.84 9.22
CA GLY A 27 4.44 12.82 10.14
C GLY A 27 3.43 11.72 10.47
N GLN A 28 2.34 11.61 9.71
CA GLN A 28 1.22 10.70 9.95
C GLN A 28 1.40 9.39 9.18
N ILE A 29 2.50 8.68 9.45
CA ILE A 29 2.92 7.51 8.68
C ILE A 29 2.57 6.18 9.34
N SER A 30 1.81 6.20 10.43
CA SER A 30 1.38 5.02 11.18
C SER A 30 0.15 4.37 10.55
N PRO A 31 -0.02 3.04 10.67
CA PRO A 31 -1.13 2.33 10.00
C PRO A 31 -2.51 2.87 10.39
N GLU A 32 -2.69 3.23 11.66
CA GLU A 32 -3.94 3.74 12.21
C GLU A 32 -4.35 5.09 11.59
N GLN A 33 -3.38 5.90 11.16
CA GLN A 33 -3.62 7.19 10.51
C GLN A 33 -3.81 7.06 9.00
N LEU A 34 -3.13 6.08 8.40
CA LEU A 34 -3.16 5.83 6.97
C LEU A 34 -4.40 5.05 6.51
N LEU A 35 -4.85 4.07 7.32
CA LEU A 35 -6.01 3.24 7.00
C LEU A 35 -7.24 4.05 6.59
N PRO A 36 -7.74 5.03 7.39
CA PRO A 36 -8.96 5.77 7.01
C PRO A 36 -8.78 6.60 5.72
N VAL A 37 -7.57 7.09 5.44
CA VAL A 37 -7.26 7.88 4.24
C VAL A 37 -7.27 6.97 3.01
N LEU A 38 -6.66 5.79 3.12
CA LEU A 38 -6.62 4.82 2.04
C LEU A 38 -8.00 4.21 1.79
N GLU A 39 -8.79 3.94 2.83
CA GLU A 39 -10.16 3.45 2.70
C GLU A 39 -11.06 4.43 1.94
N ASP A 40 -10.94 5.74 2.21
CA ASP A 40 -11.71 6.78 1.51
C ASP A 40 -11.37 6.84 0.00
N ILE A 41 -10.09 6.77 -0.35
CA ILE A 41 -9.62 6.79 -1.75
C ILE A 41 -9.97 5.48 -2.46
N ALA A 42 -9.88 4.36 -1.74
CA ALA A 42 -10.03 3.05 -2.32
C ALA A 42 -11.49 2.59 -2.44
N VAL A 43 -12.51 3.31 -1.94
CA VAL A 43 -13.91 2.83 -2.03
C VAL A 43 -14.29 2.48 -3.49
N PRO A 44 -14.89 1.30 -3.77
CA PRO A 44 -15.41 0.26 -2.86
C PRO A 44 -14.43 -0.90 -2.58
N TRP A 45 -13.15 -0.72 -2.90
CA TRP A 45 -12.12 -1.74 -2.87
C TRP A 45 -11.59 -1.99 -1.46
N ARG A 46 -11.15 -3.22 -1.20
CA ARG A 46 -10.60 -3.63 0.09
C ARG A 46 -9.19 -3.05 0.26
N VAL A 47 -8.89 -2.53 1.46
CA VAL A 47 -7.58 -2.01 1.84
C VAL A 47 -7.01 -2.84 2.99
N GLU A 48 -5.72 -3.13 2.93
CA GLU A 48 -4.94 -3.64 4.05
C GLU A 48 -3.78 -2.70 4.33
N VAL A 49 -3.58 -2.33 5.60
CA VAL A 49 -2.43 -1.54 6.06
C VAL A 49 -1.79 -2.26 7.22
N ARG A 50 -0.47 -2.37 7.21
CA ARG A 50 0.32 -3.03 8.27
C ARG A 50 1.52 -2.18 8.63
N ASN A 51 2.01 -2.34 9.86
CA ASN A 51 3.28 -1.75 10.24
C ASN A 51 4.38 -2.27 9.32
N ARG A 52 5.24 -1.37 8.86
CA ARG A 52 6.45 -1.80 8.16
C ARG A 52 7.34 -2.50 9.18
N THR A 53 7.77 -3.72 8.89
CA THR A 53 8.74 -4.42 9.73
C THR A 53 10.10 -4.46 9.02
N THR A 54 11.17 -4.34 9.80
CA THR A 54 12.55 -4.50 9.34
C THR A 54 13.21 -5.64 10.10
N GLY A 55 14.03 -6.42 9.39
CA GLY A 55 14.76 -7.57 9.92
C GLY A 55 14.15 -8.91 9.48
N ALA A 56 15.02 -9.91 9.31
CA ALA A 56 14.69 -11.25 8.77
C ALA A 56 13.61 -12.03 9.56
N SER A 57 13.20 -11.54 10.74
CA SER A 57 12.17 -12.14 11.59
C SER A 57 10.95 -11.25 11.83
N GLY A 58 10.86 -10.08 11.18
CA GLY A 58 9.72 -9.16 11.36
C GLY A 58 9.58 -8.58 12.78
N THR A 59 10.62 -8.66 13.60
CA THR A 59 10.57 -8.37 15.04
C THR A 59 10.78 -6.90 15.38
N ALA A 60 11.33 -6.09 14.47
CA ALA A 60 11.47 -4.65 14.67
C ALA A 60 10.49 -3.90 13.77
N SER A 61 9.55 -3.16 14.37
CA SER A 61 8.76 -2.18 13.61
C SER A 61 9.69 -1.10 13.08
N ALA A 62 9.73 -0.96 11.77
CA ALA A 62 10.38 0.14 11.09
C ALA A 62 9.43 1.33 11.08
N GLU A 63 9.97 2.55 11.10
CA GLU A 63 9.14 3.74 10.93
C GLU A 63 8.41 3.70 9.58
N GLY A 64 7.08 3.73 9.67
CA GLY A 64 6.20 3.77 8.51
C GLY A 64 5.24 2.58 8.41
N SER A 65 4.57 2.51 7.28
CA SER A 65 3.51 1.54 7.00
C SER A 65 3.64 0.99 5.60
N VAL A 66 3.22 -0.26 5.43
CA VAL A 66 3.00 -0.91 4.14
C VAL A 66 1.51 -1.07 3.93
N PHE A 67 1.05 -0.98 2.69
CA PHE A 67 -0.36 -1.16 2.37
C PHE A 67 -0.55 -1.93 1.06
N GLY A 68 -1.76 -2.47 0.89
CA GLY A 68 -2.22 -3.13 -0.32
C GLY A 68 -3.71 -2.87 -0.54
N VAL A 69 -4.08 -2.48 -1.77
CA VAL A 69 -5.46 -2.24 -2.20
C VAL A 69 -5.86 -3.24 -3.28
N TYR A 70 -7.03 -3.85 -3.14
CA TYR A 70 -7.56 -4.89 -4.02
C TYR A 70 -8.47 -4.29 -5.09
N VAL A 71 -7.94 -4.05 -6.29
CA VAL A 71 -8.69 -3.43 -7.38
C VAL A 71 -9.24 -4.51 -8.31
N GLY A 72 -10.55 -4.69 -8.30
CA GLY A 72 -11.23 -5.74 -9.06
C GLY A 72 -10.85 -7.13 -8.56
N GLU A 73 -10.82 -8.11 -9.46
CA GLU A 73 -10.43 -9.49 -9.16
C GLU A 73 -8.92 -9.72 -9.31
N SER A 74 -8.19 -8.83 -9.98
CA SER A 74 -6.87 -9.18 -10.52
C SER A 74 -5.78 -8.11 -10.45
N ALA A 75 -6.10 -6.88 -10.03
CA ALA A 75 -5.14 -5.80 -9.88
C ALA A 75 -4.95 -5.44 -8.39
N CYS A 76 -3.73 -5.06 -8.06
CA CYS A 76 -3.32 -4.68 -6.72
C CYS A 76 -2.57 -3.35 -6.78
N VAL A 77 -2.85 -2.46 -5.84
CA VAL A 77 -2.00 -1.29 -5.61
C VAL A 77 -1.28 -1.53 -4.29
N SER A 78 0.03 -1.75 -4.34
CA SER A 78 0.87 -1.98 -3.16
C SER A 78 1.83 -0.82 -2.96
N GLY A 79 2.25 -0.60 -1.73
CA GLY A 79 3.23 0.45 -1.46
C GLY A 79 3.68 0.50 -0.03
N ALA A 80 4.59 1.43 0.23
CA ALA A 80 4.98 1.79 1.58
C ALA A 80 5.27 3.27 1.72
N VAL A 81 5.01 3.80 2.90
CA VAL A 81 5.37 5.14 3.33
C VAL A 81 6.25 5.04 4.57
N SER A 82 7.29 5.85 4.61
CA SER A 82 8.21 6.01 5.73
C SER A 82 8.69 7.46 5.80
N SER A 83 9.35 7.84 6.87
CA SER A 83 9.92 9.19 7.03
C SER A 83 10.84 9.59 5.86
N SER A 84 11.60 8.64 5.31
CA SER A 84 12.59 8.88 4.26
C SER A 84 12.08 8.68 2.82
N ARG A 85 11.07 7.84 2.61
CA ARG A 85 10.58 7.50 1.26
C ARG A 85 9.14 7.05 1.26
N THR A 86 8.47 7.35 0.16
CA THR A 86 7.15 6.84 -0.22
C THR A 86 7.27 6.19 -1.59
N TRP A 87 6.64 5.04 -1.77
CA TRP A 87 6.53 4.39 -3.07
C TRP A 87 5.19 3.68 -3.17
N VAL A 88 4.64 3.69 -4.38
CA VAL A 88 3.37 3.06 -4.74
C VAL A 88 3.58 2.38 -6.09
N GLU A 89 3.13 1.15 -6.20
CA GLU A 89 3.24 0.35 -7.40
C GLU A 89 1.91 -0.35 -7.70
N VAL A 90 1.64 -0.52 -8.99
CA VAL A 90 0.49 -1.30 -9.47
C VAL A 90 0.98 -2.67 -9.89
N ASN A 91 0.62 -3.67 -9.10
CA ASN A 91 1.01 -5.05 -9.26
C ASN A 91 -0.21 -5.93 -9.58
N GLY A 92 0.07 -7.17 -10.00
CA GLY A 92 -0.96 -8.21 -10.03
C GLY A 92 -1.16 -8.83 -8.64
N HIS A 93 -2.21 -9.63 -8.49
CA HIS A 93 -2.43 -10.42 -7.28
C HIS A 93 -1.26 -11.39 -7.02
N TYR A 94 -0.66 -11.31 -5.83
CA TYR A 94 0.33 -12.27 -5.35
C TYR A 94 -0.39 -13.51 -4.79
N PRO A 95 -0.03 -14.73 -5.20
CA PRO A 95 -0.72 -15.95 -4.77
C PRO A 95 -0.58 -16.22 -3.26
N GLU A 96 0.51 -15.77 -2.65
CA GLU A 96 0.86 -16.05 -1.25
C GLU A 96 0.29 -15.00 -0.27
N THR A 97 0.30 -13.72 -0.68
CA THR A 97 0.06 -12.56 0.21
C THR A 97 -1.04 -11.61 -0.27
N GLY A 98 -1.70 -11.93 -1.39
CA GLY A 98 -2.77 -11.13 -1.96
C GLY A 98 -2.26 -9.84 -2.61
N CYS A 99 -2.70 -8.67 -2.12
CA CYS A 99 -2.26 -7.37 -2.66
C CYS A 99 -1.17 -6.68 -1.82
N VAL A 100 -0.74 -7.30 -0.71
CA VAL A 100 0.42 -6.82 0.04
C VAL A 100 1.65 -7.53 -0.51
N GLU A 101 2.69 -6.79 -0.87
CA GLU A 101 3.93 -7.40 -1.33
C GLU A 101 4.51 -8.32 -0.25
N PRO A 102 4.92 -9.55 -0.63
CA PRO A 102 5.61 -10.43 0.30
C PRO A 102 6.89 -9.74 0.76
N THR A 103 7.25 -9.88 2.04
CA THR A 103 8.54 -9.43 2.55
C THR A 103 9.62 -10.06 1.67
N ALA A 104 10.35 -9.23 0.92
CA ALA A 104 11.45 -9.69 0.09
C ALA A 104 12.40 -10.50 0.99
N ALA A 105 12.47 -11.81 0.75
CA ALA A 105 13.51 -12.65 1.29
C ALA A 105 14.81 -12.19 0.63
N HIS A 106 15.58 -11.38 1.35
CA HIS A 106 16.94 -11.00 0.97
C HIS A 106 17.89 -12.17 1.23
#